data_AF-A0A955N2I2-F1
#
_entry.id   AF-A0A955N2I2-F1
#
_cell.length_a   1.000
_cell.length_b   1.000
_cell.length_c   1.000
_cell.angle_alpha   90.00
_cell.angle_beta   90.00
_cell.angle_gamma   90.00
#
_symmetry.space_group_name_H-M   'P 1'
#
loop_
_entity.id
_entity.type
_entity.pdbx_description
1 polymer ?
#
loop_
_entity_poly.entity_id
_entity_poly.type
_entity_poly.pdbx_seq_one_letter_code
_entity_poly.pdbx_strand_id
1 'polypeptide(L)'
;NVDAENWVQHVGELKAASAYCRFFESEVERMGSEETLRTYLPRLMLGVAAHAFHPLLRIGYGIDLGDEKEVAFGLGYWAATYLPSPDIPLDGESIDPSESLKIFSNIPSLRELKPSSQSIAKRIDQLYSHEDFRNALRPIRFGLEHPLEEISSLICDAFVEYHHFAMLHGVTSCHALRNVLPYCTEKRKALNEYWCAVCATYLSVVNLSGDMSRPLPEGELDWQAIRKRSIETEIEHTI
;
A
#
# COMPACT_ATOMS: atom_id res chain seq x y z
N ASN A 1 9.46 4.23 24.75
CA ASN A 1 10.25 3.10 24.23
C ASN A 1 9.29 2.15 23.56
N VAL A 2 9.71 1.52 22.46
CA VAL A 2 8.95 0.48 21.75
C VAL A 2 9.71 -0.84 21.92
N ASP A 3 9.00 -1.92 22.25
CA ASP A 3 9.52 -3.28 22.44
C ASP A 3 8.52 -4.33 21.96
N ALA A 4 8.88 -5.61 22.04
CA ALA A 4 8.06 -6.72 21.54
C ALA A 4 6.70 -6.82 22.24
N GLU A 5 6.58 -6.37 23.48
CA GLU A 5 5.35 -6.42 24.26
C GLU A 5 4.40 -5.25 23.99
N ASN A 6 4.93 -4.07 23.67
CA ASN A 6 4.12 -2.85 23.51
C ASN A 6 4.08 -2.28 22.09
N TRP A 7 4.81 -2.85 21.11
CA TRP A 7 4.93 -2.22 19.80
C TRP A 7 3.60 -1.96 19.10
N VAL A 8 2.56 -2.76 19.34
CA VAL A 8 1.23 -2.56 18.76
C VAL A 8 0.52 -1.30 19.29
N GLN A 9 0.86 -0.84 20.50
CA GLN A 9 0.16 0.25 21.19
C GLN A 9 0.36 1.62 20.52
N HIS A 10 1.45 1.79 19.75
CA HIS A 10 1.81 3.06 19.12
C HIS A 10 1.75 3.01 17.59
N VAL A 11 1.13 1.97 17.02
CA VAL A 11 1.13 1.75 15.57
C VAL A 11 0.34 2.86 14.89
N GLY A 12 0.92 3.42 13.82
CA GLY A 12 0.39 4.60 13.11
C GLY A 12 0.75 5.94 13.76
N GLU A 13 1.50 5.94 14.88
CA GLU A 13 1.99 7.18 15.49
C GLU A 13 3.34 7.60 14.89
N LEU A 14 3.32 8.53 13.93
CA LEU A 14 4.54 9.01 13.25
C LEU A 14 5.61 9.54 14.22
N LYS A 15 5.22 10.12 15.37
CA LYS A 15 6.13 10.56 16.43
C LYS A 15 6.96 9.41 17.06
N ALA A 16 6.50 8.17 16.92
CA ALA A 16 7.19 6.97 17.39
C ALA A 16 8.14 6.38 16.32
N ALA A 17 8.24 6.97 15.12
CA ALA A 17 9.04 6.42 14.01
C ALA A 17 10.47 6.06 14.42
N SER A 18 11.19 6.97 15.09
CA SER A 18 12.57 6.69 15.52
C SER A 18 12.65 5.56 16.55
N ALA A 19 11.61 5.36 17.36
CA ALA A 19 11.56 4.24 18.30
C ALA A 19 11.29 2.92 17.56
N TYR A 20 10.40 2.92 16.58
CA TYR A 20 10.16 1.77 15.71
C TYR A 20 11.39 1.37 14.90
N CYS A 21 12.10 2.31 14.29
CA CYS A 21 13.32 1.99 13.53
C CYS A 21 14.36 1.28 14.41
N ARG A 22 14.62 1.80 15.62
CA ARG A 22 15.55 1.15 16.56
C ARG A 22 15.05 -0.23 16.99
N PHE A 23 13.77 -0.36 17.27
CA PHE A 23 13.18 -1.64 17.66
C PHE A 23 13.35 -2.70 16.57
N PHE A 24 13.00 -2.39 15.32
CA PHE A 24 13.13 -3.36 14.23
C PHE A 24 14.58 -3.60 13.80
N GLU A 25 15.46 -2.61 13.93
CA GLU A 25 16.91 -2.83 13.78
C GLU A 25 17.41 -3.86 14.80
N SER A 26 17.07 -3.69 16.09
CA SER A 26 17.42 -4.66 17.13
C SER A 26 16.80 -6.04 16.93
N GLU A 27 15.56 -6.11 16.45
CA GLU A 27 14.89 -7.39 16.17
C GLU A 27 15.55 -8.14 15.01
N VAL A 28 15.88 -7.44 13.91
CA VAL A 28 16.61 -8.02 12.77
C VAL A 28 18.01 -8.46 13.20
N GLU A 29 18.74 -7.67 13.99
CA GLU A 29 20.04 -8.08 14.54
C GLU A 29 19.93 -9.33 15.44
N ARG A 30 18.83 -9.47 16.18
CA ARG A 30 18.63 -10.56 17.14
C ARG A 30 18.25 -11.89 16.49
N MET A 31 17.35 -11.88 15.49
CA MET A 31 16.78 -13.12 14.92
C MET A 31 16.98 -13.28 13.41
N GLY A 32 17.59 -12.30 12.75
CA GLY A 32 17.72 -12.25 11.29
C GLY A 32 16.47 -11.70 10.61
N SER A 33 16.65 -11.11 9.43
CA SER A 33 15.58 -10.45 8.66
C SER A 33 14.39 -11.37 8.35
N GLU A 34 14.65 -12.63 7.97
CA GLU A 34 13.59 -13.58 7.59
C GLU A 34 12.63 -13.90 8.74
N GLU A 35 13.16 -14.16 9.93
CA GLU A 35 12.35 -14.52 11.10
C GLU A 35 11.61 -13.29 11.65
N THR A 36 12.25 -12.11 11.59
CA THR A 36 11.56 -10.85 11.90
C THR A 36 10.38 -10.63 10.96
N LEU A 37 10.55 -10.82 9.65
CA LEU A 37 9.45 -10.70 8.69
C LEU A 37 8.32 -11.69 9.02
N ARG A 38 8.61 -12.97 9.26
CA ARG A 38 7.59 -13.97 9.62
C ARG A 38 6.83 -13.60 10.90
N THR A 39 7.52 -13.00 11.86
CA THR A 39 6.96 -12.59 13.16
C THR A 39 6.00 -11.40 13.01
N TYR A 40 6.39 -10.37 12.26
CA TYR A 40 5.69 -9.08 12.29
C TYR A 40 4.78 -8.81 11.08
N LEU A 41 5.03 -9.43 9.92
CA LEU A 41 4.19 -9.25 8.73
C LEU A 41 2.71 -9.61 8.94
N PRO A 42 2.30 -10.64 9.72
CA PRO A 42 0.89 -10.97 9.88
C PRO A 42 0.04 -9.79 10.39
N ARG A 43 0.63 -8.93 11.24
CA ARG A 43 -0.01 -7.71 11.73
C ARG A 43 0.16 -6.54 10.76
N LEU A 44 1.34 -6.33 10.21
CA LEU A 44 1.62 -5.19 9.32
C LEU A 44 0.88 -5.27 7.98
N MET A 45 0.65 -6.48 7.46
CA MET A 45 -0.15 -6.70 6.24
C MET A 45 -1.59 -6.20 6.39
N LEU A 46 -2.14 -6.11 7.61
CA LEU A 46 -3.45 -5.49 7.90
C LEU A 46 -3.42 -3.96 7.80
N GLY A 47 -2.37 -3.41 7.21
CA GLY A 47 -2.24 -2.01 6.86
C GLY A 47 -1.27 -1.83 5.71
N VAL A 48 -1.34 -2.71 4.70
CA VAL A 48 -0.43 -2.75 3.56
C VAL A 48 -0.44 -1.48 2.69
N ALA A 49 -1.51 -0.71 2.77
CA ALA A 49 -1.62 0.60 2.12
C ALA A 49 -0.83 1.72 2.85
N ALA A 50 -0.17 1.42 3.97
CA ALA A 50 0.63 2.38 4.75
C ALA A 50 1.51 3.22 3.83
N HIS A 51 1.34 4.54 3.93
CA HIS A 51 2.00 5.55 3.11
C HIS A 51 2.16 5.14 1.63
N ALA A 52 1.04 4.79 0.98
CA ALA A 52 1.01 4.40 -0.42
C ALA A 52 1.93 3.21 -0.75
N PHE A 53 1.92 2.18 0.10
CA PHE A 53 2.71 0.94 -0.03
C PHE A 53 4.23 1.12 0.12
N HIS A 54 4.73 2.31 0.46
CA HIS A 54 6.19 2.54 0.56
C HIS A 54 6.91 1.58 1.52
N PRO A 55 6.36 1.25 2.70
CA PRO A 55 7.01 0.28 3.57
C PRO A 55 7.13 -1.11 2.91
N LEU A 56 6.09 -1.56 2.20
CA LEU A 56 6.12 -2.80 1.42
C LEU A 56 7.18 -2.75 0.31
N LEU A 57 7.28 -1.63 -0.41
CA LEU A 57 8.30 -1.42 -1.45
C LEU A 57 9.71 -1.53 -0.88
N ARG A 58 9.98 -0.84 0.23
CA ARG A 58 11.28 -0.85 0.91
C ARG A 58 11.69 -2.25 1.34
N ILE A 59 10.78 -2.97 2.01
CA ILE A 59 11.03 -4.37 2.39
C ILE A 59 11.27 -5.24 1.15
N GLY A 60 10.45 -5.11 0.11
CA GLY A 60 10.58 -5.90 -1.12
C GLY A 60 11.93 -5.73 -1.82
N TYR A 61 12.46 -4.50 -1.88
CA TYR A 61 13.80 -4.22 -2.40
C TYR A 61 14.91 -4.60 -1.43
N GLY A 62 14.72 -4.43 -0.12
CA GLY A 62 15.66 -4.90 0.90
C GLY A 62 15.87 -6.42 0.79
N ILE A 63 14.81 -7.20 0.59
CA ILE A 63 14.89 -8.64 0.33
C ILE A 63 15.66 -8.92 -0.97
N ASP A 64 15.29 -8.26 -2.07
CA ASP A 64 15.89 -8.50 -3.40
C ASP A 64 17.41 -8.21 -3.42
N LEU A 65 17.83 -7.19 -2.67
CA LEU A 65 19.23 -6.77 -2.57
C LEU A 65 20.00 -7.45 -1.43
N GLY A 66 19.33 -8.22 -0.56
CA GLY A 66 19.93 -8.77 0.65
C GLY A 66 20.34 -7.70 1.68
N ASP A 67 19.66 -6.56 1.69
CA ASP A 67 19.90 -5.45 2.62
C ASP A 67 18.98 -5.56 3.85
N GLU A 68 19.50 -6.18 4.90
CA GLU A 68 18.77 -6.34 6.17
C GLU A 68 18.46 -5.01 6.86
N LYS A 69 19.27 -3.97 6.64
CA LYS A 69 19.02 -2.64 7.24
C LYS A 69 17.84 -1.97 6.58
N GLU A 70 17.69 -2.10 5.26
CA GLU A 70 16.52 -1.60 4.54
C GLU A 70 15.26 -2.38 4.93
N VAL A 71 15.36 -3.69 5.18
CA VAL A 71 14.24 -4.48 5.74
C VAL A 71 13.84 -3.97 7.12
N ALA A 72 14.79 -3.77 8.03
CA ALA A 72 14.54 -3.22 9.36
C ALA A 72 13.90 -1.82 9.31
N PHE A 73 14.44 -0.94 8.47
CA PHE A 73 13.88 0.39 8.24
C PHE A 73 12.46 0.32 7.68
N GLY A 74 12.23 -0.54 6.68
CA GLY A 74 10.91 -0.75 6.08
C GLY A 74 9.88 -1.21 7.10
N LEU A 75 10.22 -2.13 8.00
CA LEU A 75 9.36 -2.58 9.10
C LEU A 75 9.03 -1.45 10.08
N GLY A 76 10.04 -0.68 10.51
CA GLY A 76 9.84 0.44 11.43
C GLY A 76 9.01 1.56 10.81
N TYR A 77 9.24 1.82 9.53
CA TYR A 77 8.44 2.78 8.76
C TYR A 77 7.00 2.32 8.60
N TRP A 78 6.78 1.03 8.34
CA TRP A 78 5.44 0.45 8.26
C TRP A 78 4.68 0.62 9.57
N ALA A 79 5.29 0.28 10.70
CA ALA A 79 4.66 0.43 12.01
C ALA A 79 4.32 1.89 12.31
N ALA A 80 5.19 2.84 11.94
CA ALA A 80 4.98 4.27 12.19
C ALA A 80 3.93 4.93 11.28
N THR A 81 3.74 4.41 10.06
CA THR A 81 2.83 4.97 9.04
C THR A 81 1.61 4.11 8.77
N TYR A 82 1.38 3.10 9.62
CA TYR A 82 0.36 2.09 9.48
C TYR A 82 -1.01 2.69 9.20
N LEU A 83 -1.64 2.22 8.12
CA LEU A 83 -2.98 2.59 7.72
C LEU A 83 -3.88 1.34 7.84
N PRO A 84 -4.70 1.21 8.88
CA PRO A 84 -5.52 0.01 9.09
C PRO A 84 -6.49 -0.21 7.93
N SER A 85 -6.53 -1.45 7.42
CA SER A 85 -7.56 -1.87 6.47
C SER A 85 -8.88 -2.19 7.18
N PRO A 86 -10.02 -2.10 6.46
CA PRO A 86 -11.29 -2.61 6.96
C PRO A 86 -11.29 -4.14 7.07
N ASP A 87 -12.13 -4.68 7.95
CA ASP A 87 -12.28 -6.12 8.11
C ASP A 87 -12.82 -6.78 6.83
N ILE A 88 -12.11 -7.81 6.37
CA ILE A 88 -12.51 -8.61 5.19
C ILE A 88 -13.14 -9.92 5.67
N PRO A 89 -14.35 -10.30 5.21
CA PRO A 89 -15.03 -11.54 5.61
C PRO A 89 -14.38 -12.76 4.95
N LEU A 90 -13.24 -13.20 5.48
CA LEU A 90 -12.41 -14.27 4.91
C LEU A 90 -13.11 -15.64 4.87
N ASP A 91 -14.16 -15.86 5.65
CA ASP A 91 -15.00 -17.06 5.67
C ASP A 91 -16.10 -17.05 4.59
N GLY A 92 -16.30 -15.92 3.90
CA GLY A 92 -17.26 -15.78 2.82
C GLY A 92 -16.85 -16.47 1.51
N GLU A 93 -17.80 -16.52 0.57
CA GLU A 93 -17.55 -17.00 -0.79
C GLU A 93 -16.52 -16.12 -1.49
N SER A 94 -15.50 -16.75 -2.07
CA SER A 94 -14.45 -16.06 -2.80
C SER A 94 -14.85 -15.80 -4.25
N ILE A 95 -14.63 -14.58 -4.71
CA ILE A 95 -14.90 -14.11 -6.08
C ILE A 95 -13.61 -13.88 -6.86
N ASP A 96 -13.69 -13.73 -8.18
CA ASP A 96 -12.51 -13.35 -8.96
C ASP A 96 -12.15 -11.87 -8.70
N PRO A 97 -10.85 -11.51 -8.67
CA PRO A 97 -10.40 -10.12 -8.62
C PRO A 97 -11.13 -9.20 -9.62
N SER A 98 -11.26 -9.64 -10.87
CA SER A 98 -11.99 -8.86 -11.89
C SER A 98 -13.49 -8.67 -11.58
N GLU A 99 -14.14 -9.63 -10.93
CA GLU A 99 -15.52 -9.52 -10.45
C GLU A 99 -15.64 -8.52 -9.30
N SER A 100 -14.67 -8.51 -8.39
CA SER A 100 -14.58 -7.53 -7.30
C SER A 100 -14.57 -6.09 -7.83
N LEU A 101 -13.75 -5.78 -8.85
CA LEU A 101 -13.73 -4.45 -9.48
C LEU A 101 -15.05 -4.09 -10.14
N LYS A 102 -15.72 -5.04 -10.80
CA LYS A 102 -17.04 -4.83 -11.41
C LYS A 102 -18.09 -4.48 -10.36
N ILE A 103 -18.09 -5.17 -9.21
CA ILE A 103 -18.99 -4.87 -8.10
C ILE A 103 -18.78 -3.44 -7.63
N PHE A 104 -17.54 -3.04 -7.31
CA PHE A 104 -17.27 -1.67 -6.86
C PHE A 104 -17.68 -0.61 -7.90
N SER A 105 -17.38 -0.85 -9.17
CA SER A 105 -17.71 0.08 -10.26
C SER A 105 -19.21 0.25 -10.47
N ASN A 106 -20.04 -0.71 -10.04
CA ASN A 106 -21.49 -0.64 -10.16
C ASN A 106 -22.17 0.06 -8.97
N ILE A 107 -21.43 0.39 -7.90
CA ILE A 107 -21.98 1.06 -6.72
C ILE A 107 -21.98 2.59 -6.96
N PRO A 108 -23.14 3.26 -7.02
CA PRO A 108 -23.21 4.69 -7.35
C PRO A 108 -22.45 5.59 -6.36
N SER A 109 -22.60 5.37 -5.06
CA SER A 109 -21.93 6.14 -4.01
C SER A 109 -20.40 6.08 -4.11
N LEU A 110 -19.84 4.93 -4.51
CA LEU A 110 -18.42 4.79 -4.73
C LEU A 110 -17.96 5.53 -5.98
N ARG A 111 -18.71 5.47 -7.09
CA ARG A 111 -18.35 6.21 -8.32
C ARG A 111 -18.38 7.73 -8.14
N GLU A 112 -19.30 8.22 -7.31
CA GLU A 112 -19.48 9.65 -7.07
C GLU A 112 -18.50 10.20 -6.03
N LEU A 113 -17.78 9.33 -5.31
CA LEU A 113 -16.79 9.73 -4.33
C LEU A 113 -15.58 10.38 -5.02
N LYS A 114 -15.57 11.72 -5.01
CA LYS A 114 -14.43 12.51 -5.49
C LYS A 114 -13.35 12.58 -4.42
N PRO A 115 -12.17 11.97 -4.64
CA PRO A 115 -11.11 12.02 -3.66
C PRO A 115 -10.62 13.46 -3.48
N SER A 116 -10.48 13.92 -2.23
CA SER A 116 -10.21 15.34 -1.93
C SER A 116 -8.75 15.64 -1.55
N SER A 117 -7.89 14.62 -1.54
CA SER A 117 -6.50 14.72 -1.09
C SER A 117 -5.50 14.45 -2.20
N GLN A 118 -4.40 15.21 -2.19
CA GLN A 118 -3.24 14.95 -3.06
C GLN A 118 -2.43 13.72 -2.59
N SER A 119 -2.42 13.42 -1.28
CA SER A 119 -1.81 12.19 -0.73
C SER A 119 -2.64 10.96 -1.13
N ILE A 120 -1.95 9.96 -1.73
CA ILE A 120 -2.53 8.66 -2.10
C ILE A 120 -3.09 7.93 -0.87
N ALA A 121 -2.32 7.85 0.22
CA ALA A 121 -2.73 7.16 1.44
C ALA A 121 -4.03 7.71 2.02
N LYS A 122 -4.20 9.05 2.05
CA LYS A 122 -5.45 9.69 2.48
C LYS A 122 -6.63 9.38 1.56
N ARG A 123 -6.40 9.23 0.25
CA ARG A 123 -7.48 8.81 -0.67
C ARG A 123 -7.89 7.36 -0.43
N ILE A 124 -6.93 6.47 -0.18
CA ILE A 124 -7.22 5.08 0.19
C ILE A 124 -8.03 5.05 1.49
N ASP A 125 -7.63 5.83 2.49
CA ASP A 125 -8.33 5.94 3.78
C ASP A 125 -9.79 6.43 3.63
N GLN A 126 -10.05 7.34 2.69
CA GLN A 126 -11.43 7.76 2.36
C GLN A 126 -12.29 6.60 1.86
N LEU A 127 -11.73 5.71 1.02
CA LEU A 127 -12.41 4.52 0.53
C LEU A 127 -12.59 3.49 1.65
N TYR A 128 -11.56 3.24 2.45
CA TYR A 128 -11.66 2.38 3.64
C TYR A 128 -12.71 2.87 4.63
N SER A 129 -12.88 4.19 4.71
CA SER A 129 -13.87 4.87 5.53
C SER A 129 -15.30 4.85 4.95
N HIS A 130 -15.48 4.43 3.70
CA HIS A 130 -16.78 4.43 3.02
C HIS A 130 -17.59 3.16 3.34
N GLU A 131 -18.85 3.32 3.76
CA GLU A 131 -19.71 2.20 4.19
C GLU A 131 -19.94 1.18 3.07
N ASP A 132 -20.35 1.63 1.88
CA ASP A 132 -20.61 0.71 0.76
C ASP A 132 -19.34 -0.01 0.27
N PHE A 133 -18.16 0.60 0.42
CA PHE A 133 -16.90 -0.07 0.11
C PHE A 133 -16.70 -1.27 1.03
N ARG A 134 -16.84 -1.05 2.35
CA ARG A 134 -16.74 -2.09 3.38
C ARG A 134 -17.78 -3.21 3.18
N ASN A 135 -19.03 -2.85 2.93
CA ASN A 135 -20.11 -3.81 2.73
C ASN A 135 -19.93 -4.68 1.47
N ALA A 136 -19.23 -4.15 0.47
CA ALA A 136 -18.95 -4.84 -0.78
C ALA A 136 -17.68 -5.72 -0.73
N LEU A 137 -16.87 -5.66 0.33
CA LEU A 137 -15.66 -6.47 0.45
C LEU A 137 -16.00 -7.97 0.44
N ARG A 138 -15.27 -8.72 -0.37
CA ARG A 138 -15.34 -10.19 -0.44
C ARG A 138 -13.93 -10.73 -0.55
N PRO A 139 -13.67 -11.95 -0.04
CA PRO A 139 -12.39 -12.58 -0.29
C PRO A 139 -12.24 -12.85 -1.80
N ILE A 140 -11.01 -12.81 -2.30
CA ILE A 140 -10.69 -13.15 -3.69
C ILE A 140 -10.16 -14.57 -3.85
N ARG A 141 -10.43 -15.14 -5.01
CA ARG A 141 -9.77 -16.33 -5.55
C ARG A 141 -8.41 -15.95 -6.10
N PHE A 142 -7.45 -16.87 -5.98
CA PHE A 142 -6.12 -16.73 -6.54
C PHE A 142 -5.58 -18.10 -6.96
N GLY A 143 -4.73 -18.12 -7.98
CA GLY A 143 -4.07 -19.34 -8.43
C GLY A 143 -3.14 -19.90 -7.35
N LEU A 144 -3.05 -21.23 -7.25
CA LEU A 144 -2.19 -21.88 -6.25
C LEU A 144 -0.71 -21.71 -6.56
N GLU A 145 -0.33 -21.78 -7.83
CA GLU A 145 1.07 -21.65 -8.29
C GLU A 145 1.44 -20.18 -8.55
N HIS A 146 0.50 -19.40 -9.10
CA HIS A 146 0.70 -18.00 -9.49
C HIS A 146 -0.35 -17.09 -8.85
N PRO A 147 -0.31 -16.89 -7.52
CA PRO A 147 -1.37 -16.16 -6.80
C PRO A 147 -1.50 -14.68 -7.15
N LEU A 148 -0.50 -14.10 -7.81
CA LEU A 148 -0.49 -12.69 -8.23
C LEU A 148 -0.81 -12.47 -9.71
N GLU A 149 -1.01 -13.53 -10.51
CA GLU A 149 -1.13 -13.41 -11.97
C GLU A 149 -2.28 -12.49 -12.39
N GLU A 150 -3.52 -12.80 -11.99
CA GLU A 150 -4.69 -11.97 -12.32
C GLU A 150 -4.60 -10.56 -11.70
N ILE A 151 -4.15 -10.47 -10.44
CA ILE A 151 -3.96 -9.19 -9.74
C ILE A 151 -2.99 -8.29 -10.52
N SER A 152 -1.86 -8.84 -10.96
CA SER A 152 -0.84 -8.10 -11.69
C SER A 152 -1.34 -7.64 -13.07
N SER A 153 -2.12 -8.47 -13.77
CA SER A 153 -2.73 -8.09 -15.05
C SER A 153 -3.67 -6.90 -14.87
N LEU A 154 -4.58 -6.97 -13.91
CA LEU A 154 -5.55 -5.89 -13.65
C LEU A 154 -4.88 -4.58 -13.23
N ILE A 155 -3.81 -4.66 -12.43
CA ILE A 155 -3.01 -3.49 -12.06
C ILE A 155 -2.33 -2.87 -13.29
N CYS A 156 -1.73 -3.69 -14.15
CA CYS A 156 -1.08 -3.23 -15.37
C CYS A 156 -2.08 -2.59 -16.34
N ASP A 157 -3.23 -3.23 -16.55
CA ASP A 157 -4.30 -2.70 -17.40
C ASP A 157 -4.76 -1.33 -16.90
N ALA A 158 -5.00 -1.18 -15.60
CA ALA A 158 -5.35 0.10 -15.00
C ALA A 158 -4.21 1.13 -15.09
N PHE A 159 -2.94 0.74 -14.94
CA PHE A 159 -1.83 1.68 -15.11
C PHE A 159 -1.73 2.20 -16.56
N VAL A 160 -1.90 1.30 -17.54
CA VAL A 160 -1.88 1.64 -18.96
C VAL A 160 -3.09 2.50 -19.35
N GLU A 161 -4.28 2.20 -18.82
CA GLU A 161 -5.51 2.94 -19.14
C GLU A 161 -5.50 4.36 -18.55
N TYR A 162 -5.14 4.50 -17.28
CA TYR A 162 -5.29 5.78 -16.56
C TYR A 162 -4.01 6.62 -16.51
N HIS A 163 -2.85 6.05 -16.84
CA HIS A 163 -1.54 6.71 -16.78
C HIS A 163 -1.27 7.48 -15.46
N HIS A 164 -1.85 7.00 -14.36
CA HIS A 164 -1.84 7.71 -13.09
C HIS A 164 -0.78 7.16 -12.14
N PHE A 165 -0.02 8.05 -11.51
CA PHE A 165 1.09 7.71 -10.61
C PHE A 165 0.69 6.84 -9.40
N ALA A 166 -0.56 6.92 -8.95
CA ALA A 166 -1.07 6.01 -7.92
C ALA A 166 -1.16 4.54 -8.41
N MET A 167 -1.48 4.30 -9.68
CA MET A 167 -1.46 2.94 -10.24
C MET A 167 -0.05 2.43 -10.49
N LEU A 168 0.93 3.31 -10.71
CA LEU A 168 2.35 2.92 -10.69
C LEU A 168 2.74 2.30 -9.34
N HIS A 169 2.20 2.80 -8.23
CA HIS A 169 2.40 2.15 -6.92
C HIS A 169 1.77 0.76 -6.86
N GLY A 170 0.64 0.54 -7.54
CA GLY A 170 0.09 -0.81 -7.73
C GLY A 170 1.11 -1.73 -8.41
N VAL A 171 1.69 -1.30 -9.53
CA VAL A 171 2.67 -2.09 -10.30
C VAL A 171 3.88 -2.44 -9.43
N THR A 172 4.50 -1.44 -8.80
CA THR A 172 5.72 -1.63 -8.02
C THR A 172 5.46 -2.39 -6.72
N SER A 173 4.32 -2.16 -6.06
CA SER A 173 3.96 -2.88 -4.83
C SER A 173 3.59 -4.34 -5.10
N CYS A 174 3.05 -4.65 -6.28
CA CYS A 174 2.77 -6.04 -6.67
C CYS A 174 4.07 -6.83 -6.85
N HIS A 175 5.07 -6.19 -7.47
CA HIS A 175 6.42 -6.73 -7.55
C HIS A 175 7.04 -6.92 -6.15
N ALA A 176 6.98 -5.91 -5.28
CA ALA A 176 7.50 -6.03 -3.92
C ALA A 176 6.80 -7.12 -3.11
N LEU A 177 5.47 -7.25 -3.25
CA LEU A 177 4.69 -8.29 -2.59
C LEU A 177 5.13 -9.69 -3.02
N ARG A 178 5.52 -9.90 -4.28
CA ARG A 178 6.08 -11.18 -4.75
C ARG A 178 7.29 -11.61 -3.92
N ASN A 179 8.15 -10.66 -3.56
CA ASN A 179 9.35 -10.92 -2.74
C ASN A 179 8.99 -11.11 -1.26
N VAL A 180 7.93 -10.48 -0.77
CA VAL A 180 7.49 -10.54 0.63
C VAL A 180 6.61 -11.77 0.94
N LEU A 181 5.81 -12.24 -0.01
CA LEU A 181 4.88 -13.37 0.16
C LEU A 181 5.48 -14.66 0.76
N PRO A 182 6.73 -15.07 0.46
CA PRO A 182 7.36 -16.22 1.10
C PRO A 182 7.49 -16.12 2.63
N TYR A 183 7.46 -14.91 3.17
CA TYR A 183 7.57 -14.63 4.61
C TYR A 183 6.21 -14.45 5.29
N CYS A 184 5.12 -14.32 4.54
CA CYS A 184 3.77 -14.27 5.08
C CYS A 184 3.30 -15.66 5.54
N THR A 185 3.08 -15.84 6.85
CA THR A 185 2.52 -17.08 7.42
C THR A 185 1.06 -17.30 7.04
N GLU A 186 0.29 -16.20 6.92
CA GLU A 186 -1.11 -16.20 6.49
C GLU A 186 -1.27 -15.66 5.06
N LYS A 187 -0.71 -16.36 4.06
CA LYS A 187 -0.68 -15.90 2.65
C LYS A 187 -2.05 -15.50 2.09
N ARG A 188 -3.10 -16.28 2.39
CA ARG A 188 -4.47 -15.96 1.95
C ARG A 188 -4.93 -14.61 2.49
N LYS A 189 -4.66 -14.32 3.77
CA LYS A 189 -5.00 -13.04 4.38
C LYS A 189 -4.20 -11.91 3.74
N ALA A 190 -2.89 -12.06 3.64
CA ALA A 190 -1.99 -11.09 3.00
C ALA A 190 -2.43 -10.70 1.58
N LEU A 191 -2.82 -11.68 0.75
CA LEU A 191 -3.32 -11.43 -0.62
C LEU A 191 -4.64 -10.66 -0.63
N ASN A 192 -5.55 -10.97 0.27
CA ASN A 192 -6.83 -10.27 0.38
C ASN A 192 -6.66 -8.82 0.88
N GLU A 193 -5.79 -8.59 1.86
CA GLU A 193 -5.45 -7.26 2.34
C GLU A 193 -4.81 -6.40 1.23
N TYR A 194 -3.88 -7.00 0.48
CA TYR A 194 -3.26 -6.33 -0.65
C TYR A 194 -4.27 -5.99 -1.74
N TRP A 195 -5.15 -6.94 -2.09
CA TRP A 195 -6.18 -6.70 -3.09
C TRP A 195 -7.16 -5.60 -2.66
N CYS A 196 -7.59 -5.57 -1.40
CA CYS A 196 -8.41 -4.50 -0.83
C CYS A 196 -7.75 -3.12 -1.03
N ALA A 197 -6.45 -3.01 -0.73
CA ALA A 197 -5.67 -1.79 -0.92
C ALA A 197 -5.55 -1.39 -2.40
N VAL A 198 -5.36 -2.35 -3.30
CA VAL A 198 -5.32 -2.11 -4.75
C VAL A 198 -6.66 -1.61 -5.26
N CYS A 199 -7.79 -2.21 -4.85
CA CYS A 199 -9.13 -1.76 -5.20
C CYS A 199 -9.40 -0.32 -4.74
N ALA A 200 -9.05 0.00 -3.49
CA ALA A 200 -9.18 1.37 -2.98
C ALA A 200 -8.29 2.35 -3.76
N THR A 201 -7.08 1.95 -4.12
CA THR A 201 -6.17 2.75 -4.95
C THR A 201 -6.76 2.99 -6.34
N TYR A 202 -7.26 1.94 -7.00
CA TYR A 202 -7.92 2.01 -8.29
C TYR A 202 -9.12 2.96 -8.27
N LEU A 203 -10.03 2.79 -7.32
CA LEU A 203 -11.19 3.68 -7.17
C LEU A 203 -10.78 5.14 -6.93
N SER A 204 -9.69 5.35 -6.18
CA SER A 204 -9.13 6.69 -5.97
C SER A 204 -8.55 7.35 -7.22
N VAL A 205 -8.35 6.59 -8.31
CA VAL A 205 -7.86 7.07 -9.60
C VAL A 205 -9.00 7.26 -10.57
N VAL A 206 -9.84 6.24 -10.76
CA VAL A 206 -10.93 6.30 -11.76
C VAL A 206 -11.98 7.36 -11.43
N ASN A 207 -12.11 7.72 -10.15
CA ASN A 207 -13.01 8.78 -9.70
C ASN A 207 -12.36 10.19 -9.75
N LEU A 208 -11.07 10.31 -10.09
CA LEU A 208 -10.47 11.62 -10.29
C LEU A 208 -11.06 12.23 -11.56
N SER A 209 -11.83 13.29 -11.37
CA SER A 209 -12.36 14.08 -12.48
C SER A 209 -11.27 15.05 -12.96
N GLY A 210 -10.65 14.82 -14.11
CA GLY A 210 -9.77 15.81 -14.71
C GLY A 210 -8.89 15.29 -15.84
N ASP A 211 -8.66 16.14 -16.85
CA ASP A 211 -7.55 15.95 -17.77
C ASP A 211 -6.25 16.07 -16.97
N MET A 212 -5.56 14.94 -16.80
CA MET A 212 -4.24 14.88 -16.17
C MET A 212 -3.13 15.33 -17.12
N SER A 213 -3.46 15.66 -18.38
CA SER A 213 -2.52 16.30 -19.28
C SER A 213 -2.16 17.67 -18.72
N ARG A 214 -0.93 17.76 -18.20
CA ARG A 214 -0.30 19.04 -17.89
C ARG A 214 0.70 19.32 -19.00
N PRO A 215 0.62 20.49 -19.66
CA PRO A 215 1.67 20.87 -20.59
C PRO A 215 3.00 20.90 -19.82
N LEU A 216 4.03 20.34 -20.43
CA LEU A 216 5.39 20.47 -19.90
C LEU A 216 5.76 21.96 -19.92
N PRO A 217 6.46 22.47 -18.88
CA PRO A 217 6.91 23.84 -18.89
C PRO A 217 7.79 24.11 -20.12
N GLU A 218 7.52 25.20 -20.84
CA GLU A 218 8.41 25.70 -21.88
C GLU A 218 9.53 26.53 -21.21
N GLY A 219 10.80 26.15 -21.44
CA GLY A 219 11.98 26.91 -20.99
C GLY A 219 12.88 26.18 -19.98
N GLU A 220 13.94 26.85 -19.54
CA GLU A 220 14.86 26.31 -18.53
C GLU A 220 14.17 26.19 -17.16
N LEU A 221 14.34 25.03 -16.53
CA LEU A 221 13.82 24.73 -15.21
C LEU A 221 14.73 25.31 -14.12
N ASP A 222 14.21 26.22 -13.31
CA ASP A 222 14.87 26.63 -12.06
C ASP A 222 14.69 25.55 -10.99
N TRP A 223 15.67 24.66 -10.89
CA TRP A 223 15.70 23.58 -9.92
C TRP A 223 15.63 24.05 -8.46
N GLN A 224 16.15 25.24 -8.13
CA GLN A 224 16.07 25.76 -6.76
C GLN A 224 14.63 26.18 -6.42
N ALA A 225 13.97 26.89 -7.34
CA ALA A 225 12.57 27.27 -7.17
C ALA A 225 11.63 26.06 -7.19
N ILE A 226 11.90 25.04 -8.01
CA ILE A 226 11.16 23.77 -8.00
C ILE A 226 11.30 23.09 -6.64
N ARG A 227 12.54 22.85 -6.19
CA ARG A 227 12.79 22.18 -4.90
C ARG A 227 12.15 22.92 -3.73
N LYS A 228 12.23 24.26 -3.71
CA LYS A 228 11.60 25.07 -2.66
C LYS A 228 10.08 24.88 -2.65
N ARG A 229 9.43 24.99 -3.81
CA ARG A 229 7.97 24.78 -3.95
C ARG A 229 7.56 23.37 -3.56
N SER A 230 8.31 22.35 -3.97
CA SER A 230 8.02 20.94 -3.64
C SER A 230 8.17 20.65 -2.15
N ILE A 231 9.09 21.32 -1.44
CA ILE A 231 9.19 21.23 0.03
C ILE A 231 7.99 21.92 0.71
N GLU A 232 7.55 23.08 0.21
CA GLU A 232 6.43 23.85 0.76
C GLU A 232 5.09 23.11 0.67
N THR A 233 4.92 22.16 -0.27
CA THR A 233 3.65 21.42 -0.38
C THR A 233 3.46 20.37 0.71
N GLU A 234 4.53 19.96 1.40
CA GLU A 234 4.55 18.83 2.34
C GLU A 234 3.98 17.53 1.73
N ILE A 235 3.96 17.42 0.41
CA ILE A 235 3.48 16.24 -0.32
C ILE A 235 4.67 15.55 -0.96
N GLU A 236 4.97 14.37 -0.44
CA GLU A 236 6.05 13.45 -0.86
C GLU A 236 6.12 13.17 -2.37
N HIS A 237 5.01 13.34 -3.10
CA HIS A 237 4.93 13.11 -4.55
C HIS A 237 4.90 14.39 -5.40
N THR A 238 5.14 15.57 -4.80
CA THR A 238 5.33 16.81 -5.56
C THR A 238 6.77 16.86 -6.05
N ILE A 239 6.96 16.87 -7.37
CA ILE A 239 8.28 16.95 -8.03
C ILE A 239 8.37 18.28 -8.77
#